data_AF-A0A261TNZ8-F1
#
_entry.id   AF-A0A261TNZ8-F1
#
_cell.length_a   1.000
_cell.length_b   1.000
_cell.length_c   1.000
_cell.angle_alpha   90.00
_cell.angle_beta   90.00
_cell.angle_gamma   90.00
#
_symmetry.space_group_name_H-M   'P 1'
#
loop_
_entity.id
_entity.type
_entity.pdbx_description
1 polymer ?
#
loop_
_entity_poly.entity_id
_entity_poly.type
_entity_poly.pdbx_seq_one_letter_code
_entity_poly.pdbx_strand_id
1 'polypeptide(L)'
;MAHLEKYVEQDDDVAVNNLLDDKKSVELIVKELKQSPYSLLHQAAAQRKDKALMAMMNKLPLEVWNFHTQENLEHTPPIMGGRTPIMFAAESNNGKIIFELHYGVSCYVCDRQSPVRRDSPSQVSLEELDALRAEFKCPPGKVHSADIWWEIVNAQDDAGNTPLLLAVNKDRYESFYQLLTLRADPDIANRSGHTARSVILASPSGPIRDFFLKSTAQPSLWDLLPLPSLSVLASRGCAIL
;
A
#
# COMPACT_ATOMS: atom_id res chain seq x y z
N MET A 1 17.92 12.54 9.06
CA MET A 1 18.01 11.14 8.59
C MET A 1 18.89 10.15 9.37
N ALA A 2 20.20 10.36 9.60
CA ALA A 2 21.12 9.29 10.02
C ALA A 2 20.73 8.49 11.29
N HIS A 3 20.10 9.14 12.29
CA HIS A 3 19.59 8.43 13.47
C HIS A 3 18.40 7.52 13.14
N LEU A 4 17.46 8.00 12.31
CA LEU A 4 16.29 7.21 11.89
C LEU A 4 16.72 5.97 11.10
N GLU A 5 17.67 6.11 10.18
CA GLU A 5 18.23 5.00 9.41
C GLU A 5 18.80 3.91 10.33
N LYS A 6 19.65 4.30 11.30
CA LYS A 6 20.19 3.37 12.30
C LYS A 6 19.10 2.65 13.10
N TYR A 7 18.05 3.37 13.53
CA TYR A 7 16.96 2.75 14.29
C TYR A 7 16.14 1.77 13.43
N VAL A 8 15.94 2.10 12.16
CA VAL A 8 15.28 1.22 11.19
C VAL A 8 16.12 -0.03 10.92
N GLU A 9 17.44 0.09 10.76
CA GLU A 9 18.33 -1.06 10.62
C GLU A 9 18.27 -2.01 11.83
N GLN A 10 18.14 -1.44 13.03
CA GLN A 10 18.03 -2.16 14.29
C GLN A 10 16.62 -2.71 14.57
N ASP A 11 15.62 -2.35 13.74
CA ASP A 11 14.21 -2.64 13.97
C ASP A 11 13.70 -2.17 15.36
N ASP A 12 14.19 -1.01 15.81
CA ASP A 12 13.90 -0.42 17.12
C ASP A 12 12.70 0.53 17.02
N ASP A 13 11.49 0.00 17.25
CA ASP A 13 10.25 0.77 17.23
C ASP A 13 10.17 1.82 18.34
N VAL A 14 10.80 1.59 19.49
CA VAL A 14 10.76 2.53 20.61
C VAL A 14 11.56 3.78 20.27
N ALA A 15 12.77 3.61 19.73
CA ALA A 15 13.60 4.72 19.29
C ALA A 15 12.97 5.49 18.11
N VAL A 16 12.35 4.77 17.16
CA VAL A 16 11.61 5.40 16.04
C VAL A 16 10.43 6.22 16.57
N ASN A 17 9.60 5.68 17.46
CA ASN A 17 8.45 6.40 18.02
C ASN A 17 8.89 7.66 18.77
N ASN A 18 9.91 7.56 19.62
CA ASN A 18 10.44 8.70 20.38
C ASN A 18 10.97 9.80 19.45
N LEU A 19 11.63 9.42 18.35
CA LEU A 19 12.15 10.38 17.36
C LEU A 19 11.01 11.08 16.61
N LEU A 20 9.92 10.37 16.32
CA LEU A 20 8.79 10.87 15.53
C LEU A 20 7.68 11.52 16.38
N ASP A 21 7.86 11.69 17.68
CA ASP A 21 6.92 12.42 18.54
C ASP A 21 6.99 13.94 18.36
N ASP A 22 8.13 14.46 17.90
CA ASP A 22 8.30 15.89 17.63
C ASP A 22 7.83 16.25 16.21
N LYS A 23 6.83 17.15 16.11
CA LYS A 23 6.24 17.57 14.83
C LYS A 23 7.26 18.17 13.86
N LYS A 24 8.23 18.96 14.37
CA LYS A 24 9.26 19.58 13.51
C LYS A 24 10.19 18.53 12.92
N SER A 25 10.55 17.52 13.71
CA SER A 25 11.34 16.37 13.27
C SER A 25 10.59 15.59 12.18
N VAL A 26 9.29 15.35 12.33
CA VAL A 26 8.46 14.70 11.31
C VAL A 26 8.47 15.47 10.00
N GLU A 27 8.23 16.79 10.02
CA GLU A 27 8.23 17.62 8.80
C GLU A 27 9.57 17.58 8.05
N LEU A 28 10.69 17.63 8.79
CA LEU A 28 12.03 17.54 8.20
C LEU A 28 12.27 16.14 7.59
N ILE A 29 11.91 15.08 8.32
CA ILE A 29 12.06 13.70 7.86
C ILE A 29 11.22 13.45 6.60
N VAL A 30 9.98 13.93 6.55
CA VAL A 30 9.12 13.79 5.36
C VAL A 30 9.75 14.49 4.16
N LYS A 31 10.33 15.68 4.35
CA LYS A 31 11.02 16.40 3.26
C LYS A 31 12.25 15.62 2.77
N GLU A 32 13.04 15.06 3.68
CA GLU A 32 14.20 14.23 3.33
C GLU A 32 13.77 12.94 2.61
N LEU A 33 12.71 12.26 3.07
CA LEU A 33 12.18 11.05 2.44
C LEU A 33 11.69 11.30 1.01
N LYS A 34 11.05 12.44 0.73
CA LYS A 34 10.58 12.83 -0.62
C LYS A 34 11.72 13.01 -1.63
N GLN A 35 12.91 13.37 -1.14
CA GLN A 35 14.09 13.58 -1.99
C GLN A 35 14.88 12.28 -2.19
N SER A 36 14.61 11.24 -1.39
CA SER A 36 15.32 9.98 -1.49
C SER A 36 14.77 9.13 -2.65
N PRO A 37 15.60 8.71 -3.61
CA PRO A 37 15.17 7.84 -4.69
C PRO A 37 14.78 6.43 -4.19
N TYR A 38 15.31 6.03 -3.03
CA TYR A 38 14.96 4.83 -2.29
C TYR A 38 14.79 5.18 -0.81
N SER A 39 13.55 5.49 -0.42
CA SER A 39 13.25 5.92 0.95
C SER A 39 13.43 4.80 1.99
N LEU A 40 13.61 5.17 3.27
CA LEU A 40 13.72 4.21 4.38
C LEU A 40 12.49 3.31 4.53
N LEU A 41 11.32 3.72 4.03
CA LEU A 41 10.11 2.90 4.02
C LEU A 41 10.23 1.73 3.04
N HIS A 42 10.78 1.97 1.85
CA HIS A 42 11.08 0.91 0.90
C HIS A 42 12.09 -0.08 1.50
N GLN A 43 13.15 0.45 2.12
CA GLN A 43 14.17 -0.37 2.79
C GLN A 43 13.59 -1.23 3.90
N ALA A 44 12.82 -0.64 4.80
CA ALA A 44 12.22 -1.34 5.93
C ALA A 44 11.22 -2.41 5.47
N ALA A 45 10.41 -2.13 4.45
CA ALA A 45 9.50 -3.10 3.84
C ALA A 45 10.25 -4.26 3.17
N ALA A 46 11.30 -3.95 2.40
CA ALA A 46 12.12 -4.95 1.73
C ALA A 46 12.84 -5.87 2.73
N GLN A 47 13.39 -5.29 3.80
CA GLN A 47 14.20 -5.99 4.80
C GLN A 47 13.41 -6.59 5.97
N ARG A 48 12.07 -6.56 5.95
CA ARG A 48 11.22 -7.09 7.03
C ARG A 48 11.52 -6.44 8.40
N LYS A 49 11.80 -5.14 8.41
CA LYS A 49 11.96 -4.34 9.63
C LYS A 49 10.58 -3.96 10.16
N ASP A 50 9.79 -4.97 10.50
CA ASP A 50 8.35 -4.86 10.68
C ASP A 50 7.99 -3.90 11.83
N LYS A 51 8.77 -3.87 12.91
CA LYS A 51 8.48 -3.02 14.07
C LYS A 51 8.78 -1.55 13.77
N ALA A 52 9.96 -1.27 13.22
CA ALA A 52 10.34 0.08 12.83
C ALA A 52 9.43 0.61 11.71
N LEU A 53 9.07 -0.26 10.76
CA LEU A 53 8.14 0.06 9.69
C LEU A 53 6.76 0.45 10.24
N MET A 54 6.21 -0.34 11.18
CA MET A 54 4.95 -0.02 11.87
C MET A 54 5.03 1.27 12.68
N ALA A 55 6.13 1.52 13.38
CA ALA A 55 6.34 2.78 14.11
C ALA A 55 6.33 3.99 13.16
N MET A 56 6.98 3.85 12.00
CA MET A 56 6.93 4.86 10.94
C MET A 56 5.51 5.02 10.36
N MET A 57 4.75 3.94 10.16
CA MET A 57 3.35 3.99 9.69
C MET A 57 2.47 4.86 10.57
N ASN A 58 2.63 4.68 11.88
CA ASN A 58 1.76 5.31 12.86
C ASN A 58 2.03 6.80 13.05
N LYS A 59 3.21 7.28 12.65
CA LYS A 59 3.68 8.64 12.95
C LYS A 59 3.90 9.51 11.72
N LEU A 60 4.25 8.90 10.58
CA LEU A 60 4.44 9.61 9.32
C LEU A 60 3.11 9.79 8.58
N PRO A 61 2.95 10.87 7.80
CA PRO A 61 1.70 11.15 7.11
C PRO A 61 1.50 10.17 5.94
N LEU A 62 0.25 9.88 5.60
CA LEU A 62 -0.10 8.75 4.74
C LEU A 62 0.57 8.77 3.35
N GLU A 63 0.86 9.96 2.81
CA GLU A 63 1.45 10.15 1.49
C GLU A 63 2.81 9.44 1.37
N VAL A 64 3.56 9.31 2.47
CA VAL A 64 4.89 8.67 2.42
C VAL A 64 4.82 7.18 2.09
N TRP A 65 3.69 6.53 2.35
CA TRP A 65 3.46 5.11 2.06
C TRP A 65 3.19 4.81 0.60
N ASN A 66 2.89 5.86 -0.17
CA ASN A 66 2.70 5.77 -1.61
C ASN A 66 3.86 6.40 -2.39
N PHE A 67 5.02 6.58 -1.76
CA PHE A 67 6.20 7.01 -2.49
C PHE A 67 6.61 5.96 -3.51
N HIS A 68 7.04 6.43 -4.67
CA HIS A 68 7.55 5.62 -5.74
C HIS A 68 9.07 5.76 -5.78
N THR A 69 9.79 4.65 -5.96
CA THR A 69 11.22 4.71 -6.24
C THR A 69 11.49 5.51 -7.51
N GLN A 70 12.57 6.28 -7.52
CA GLN A 70 12.98 7.04 -8.71
C GLN A 70 13.88 6.18 -9.60
N GLU A 71 13.57 6.14 -10.89
CA GLU A 71 14.36 5.48 -11.94
C GLU A 71 14.69 4.01 -11.65
N ASN A 72 15.32 3.33 -12.62
CA ASN A 72 15.87 2.00 -12.36
C ASN A 72 17.12 2.17 -11.49
N LEU A 73 17.01 1.83 -10.21
CA LEU A 73 18.11 1.96 -9.28
C LEU A 73 19.16 0.88 -9.56
N GLU A 74 20.42 1.29 -9.60
CA GLU A 74 21.60 0.43 -9.68
C GLU A 74 21.78 -0.36 -8.37
N HIS A 75 20.84 -1.24 -8.09
CA HIS A 75 20.84 -2.18 -6.99
C HIS A 75 21.18 -3.58 -7.54
N THR A 76 21.69 -4.47 -6.69
CA THR A 76 21.88 -5.88 -7.04
C THR A 76 21.02 -6.76 -6.13
N PRO A 77 19.93 -7.37 -6.62
CA PRO A 77 19.38 -7.27 -7.99
C PRO A 77 18.78 -5.88 -8.30
N PRO A 78 18.63 -5.51 -9.58
CA PRO A 78 18.12 -4.19 -9.97
C PRO A 78 16.70 -3.98 -9.46
N ILE A 79 16.48 -2.81 -8.87
CA ILE A 79 15.17 -2.38 -8.41
C ILE A 79 14.56 -1.56 -9.54
N MET A 80 13.42 -2.01 -10.06
CA MET A 80 12.66 -1.24 -11.04
C MET A 80 12.19 0.08 -10.42
N GLY A 81 12.19 1.14 -11.22
CA GLY A 81 11.61 2.42 -10.81
C GLY A 81 10.10 2.31 -10.60
N GLY A 82 9.51 3.33 -9.98
CA GLY A 82 8.07 3.38 -9.76
C GLY A 82 7.56 2.45 -8.65
N ARG A 83 8.44 1.77 -7.89
CA ARG A 83 8.02 0.81 -6.87
C ARG A 83 7.60 1.49 -5.59
N THR A 84 6.50 1.01 -5.02
CA THR A 84 5.99 1.51 -3.73
C THR A 84 6.40 0.61 -2.56
N PRO A 85 6.39 1.09 -1.31
CA PRO A 85 6.69 0.26 -0.14
C PRO A 85 5.86 -1.03 -0.05
N ILE A 86 4.58 -0.99 -0.46
CA ILE A 86 3.71 -2.16 -0.48
C ILE A 86 4.19 -3.23 -1.48
N MET A 87 4.84 -2.85 -2.60
CA MET A 87 5.44 -3.80 -3.54
C MET A 87 6.62 -4.55 -2.91
N PHE A 88 7.44 -3.86 -2.12
CA PHE A 88 8.51 -4.52 -1.36
C PHE A 88 7.95 -5.42 -0.27
N ALA A 89 6.91 -4.99 0.45
CA ALA A 89 6.22 -5.85 1.42
C ALA A 89 5.62 -7.10 0.76
N ALA A 90 5.07 -6.94 -0.46
CA ALA A 90 4.53 -8.04 -1.25
C ALA A 90 5.60 -9.06 -1.65
N GLU A 91 6.75 -8.61 -2.13
CA GLU A 91 7.87 -9.49 -2.49
C GLU A 91 8.51 -10.18 -1.28
N SER A 92 8.51 -9.51 -0.13
CA SER A 92 9.05 -10.05 1.13
C SER A 92 8.04 -10.94 1.88
N ASN A 93 6.90 -11.28 1.26
CA ASN A 93 5.83 -12.12 1.81
C ASN A 93 5.28 -11.61 3.16
N ASN A 94 5.11 -10.30 3.27
CA ASN A 94 4.70 -9.63 4.49
C ASN A 94 3.24 -9.18 4.42
N GLY A 95 2.29 -10.12 4.47
CA GLY A 95 0.85 -9.81 4.48
C GLY A 95 0.45 -8.93 5.65
N LYS A 96 1.07 -9.10 6.83
CA LYS A 96 0.76 -8.28 8.01
C LYS A 96 0.87 -6.78 7.73
N ILE A 97 2.00 -6.33 7.18
CA ILE A 97 2.20 -4.89 6.87
C ILE A 97 1.19 -4.37 5.84
N ILE A 98 0.82 -5.21 4.87
CA ILE A 98 -0.20 -4.86 3.86
C ILE A 98 -1.57 -4.62 4.53
N PHE A 99 -1.95 -5.50 5.48
CA PHE A 99 -3.16 -5.34 6.27
C PHE A 99 -3.14 -4.08 7.14
N GLU A 100 -2.04 -3.86 7.86
CA GLU A 100 -1.88 -2.69 8.74
C GLU A 100 -1.93 -1.38 7.95
N LEU A 101 -1.43 -1.36 6.71
CA LEU A 101 -1.50 -0.17 5.86
C LEU A 101 -2.95 0.13 5.45
N HIS A 102 -3.68 -0.89 5.02
CA HIS A 102 -5.11 -0.75 4.72
C HIS A 102 -5.91 -0.26 5.93
N TYR A 103 -5.61 -0.81 7.11
CA TYR A 103 -6.23 -0.37 8.35
C TYR A 103 -5.86 1.10 8.68
N GLY A 104 -4.59 1.47 8.55
CA GLY A 104 -4.10 2.83 8.74
C GLY A 104 -4.76 3.85 7.81
N VAL A 105 -4.92 3.54 6.52
CA VAL A 105 -5.67 4.37 5.56
C VAL A 105 -7.10 4.58 6.04
N SER A 106 -7.76 3.50 6.48
CA SER A 106 -9.14 3.54 6.96
C SER A 106 -9.29 4.41 8.22
N CYS A 107 -8.41 4.24 9.21
CA CYS A 107 -8.38 5.06 10.41
C CYS A 107 -8.09 6.53 10.10
N TYR A 108 -7.10 6.80 9.24
CA TYR A 108 -6.69 8.16 8.87
C TYR A 108 -7.85 8.97 8.26
N VAL A 109 -8.59 8.35 7.33
CA VAL A 109 -9.76 8.98 6.69
C VAL A 109 -10.91 9.12 7.69
N CYS A 110 -11.21 8.09 8.48
CA CYS A 110 -12.25 8.13 9.50
C CYS A 110 -12.01 9.25 10.53
N ASP A 111 -10.79 9.39 11.04
CA ASP A 111 -10.45 10.38 12.08
C ASP A 111 -10.66 11.82 11.59
N ARG A 112 -10.32 12.10 10.33
CA ARG A 112 -10.48 13.45 9.73
C ARG A 112 -11.91 13.78 9.32
N GLN A 113 -12.73 12.75 9.09
CA GLN A 113 -14.15 12.90 8.76
C GLN A 113 -15.05 12.89 10.00
N SER A 114 -14.54 12.41 11.13
CA SER A 114 -15.31 12.21 12.34
C SER A 114 -15.66 13.55 13.03
N PRO A 115 -16.95 13.81 13.33
CA PRO A 115 -17.36 14.98 14.10
C PRO A 115 -17.16 14.84 15.61
N VAL A 116 -16.51 13.76 16.08
CA VAL A 116 -16.59 13.30 17.49
C VAL A 116 -15.86 14.19 18.50
N ARG A 117 -15.10 15.21 18.07
CA ARG A 117 -14.41 16.14 18.98
C ARG A 117 -14.83 17.61 18.83
N ARG A 118 -16.13 17.88 18.89
CA ARG A 118 -16.79 19.22 18.87
C ARG A 118 -16.47 20.03 17.60
N ASP A 119 -17.54 20.56 17.02
CA ASP A 119 -17.58 21.27 15.73
C ASP A 119 -17.36 20.36 14.50
N SER A 120 -17.91 20.79 13.36
CA SER A 120 -17.71 20.17 12.04
C SER A 120 -16.24 19.87 11.76
N PRO A 121 -15.89 18.97 10.80
CA PRO A 121 -14.49 18.69 10.45
C PRO A 121 -13.71 20.00 10.33
N SER A 122 -12.57 20.11 11.02
CA SER A 122 -11.78 21.34 10.98
C SER A 122 -11.40 21.66 9.54
N GLN A 123 -11.33 22.94 9.19
CA GLN A 123 -10.90 23.38 7.85
C GLN A 123 -9.57 22.73 7.43
N VAL A 124 -8.63 22.58 8.38
CA VAL A 124 -7.35 21.90 8.18
C VAL A 124 -7.54 20.43 7.80
N SER A 125 -8.45 19.71 8.46
CA SER A 125 -8.73 18.30 8.14
C SER A 125 -9.36 18.13 6.76
N LEU A 126 -10.19 19.08 6.32
CA LEU A 126 -10.77 19.08 4.98
C LEU A 126 -9.71 19.37 3.91
N GLU A 127 -8.82 20.33 4.16
CA GLU A 127 -7.68 20.63 3.27
C GLU A 127 -6.72 19.45 3.14
N GLU A 128 -6.43 18.74 4.24
CA GLU A 128 -5.63 17.51 4.22
C GLU A 128 -6.29 16.40 3.39
N LEU A 129 -7.62 16.23 3.51
CA LEU A 129 -8.35 15.24 2.71
C LEU A 129 -8.40 15.64 1.21
N ASP A 130 -8.57 16.93 0.90
CA ASP A 130 -8.54 17.41 -0.48
C ASP A 130 -7.15 17.28 -1.12
N ALA A 131 -6.08 17.51 -0.35
CA ALA A 131 -4.71 17.29 -0.80
C ALA A 131 -4.45 15.81 -1.11
N LEU A 132 -4.88 14.89 -0.23
CA LEU A 132 -4.81 13.46 -0.49
C LEU A 132 -5.63 13.05 -1.70
N ARG A 133 -6.84 13.60 -1.86
CA ARG A 133 -7.67 13.32 -3.04
C ARG A 133 -6.93 13.66 -4.32
N ALA A 134 -6.24 14.81 -4.36
CA ALA A 134 -5.46 15.23 -5.52
C ALA A 134 -4.26 14.31 -5.77
N GLU A 135 -3.51 13.95 -4.72
CA GLU A 135 -2.37 13.04 -4.79
C GLU A 135 -2.77 11.66 -5.36
N PHE A 136 -3.86 11.10 -4.83
CA PHE A 136 -4.38 9.79 -5.21
C PHE A 136 -5.39 9.87 -6.37
N LYS A 137 -5.47 10.97 -7.13
CA LYS A 137 -6.34 11.09 -8.32
C LYS A 137 -7.80 10.64 -8.09
N CYS A 138 -8.31 10.83 -6.86
CA CYS A 138 -9.61 10.34 -6.45
C CYS A 138 -10.74 11.22 -7.03
N PRO A 139 -11.95 10.67 -7.28
CA PRO A 139 -13.07 11.43 -7.81
C PRO A 139 -13.47 12.62 -6.91
N PRO A 140 -14.00 13.73 -7.48
CA PRO A 140 -14.45 14.86 -6.68
C PRO A 140 -15.59 14.45 -5.73
N GLY A 141 -15.62 15.06 -4.55
CA GLY A 141 -16.59 14.76 -3.50
C GLY A 141 -15.94 14.28 -2.21
N LYS A 142 -16.70 13.56 -1.39
CA LYS A 142 -16.24 13.00 -0.13
C LYS A 142 -15.18 11.93 -0.40
N VAL A 143 -14.01 12.08 0.22
CA VAL A 143 -12.92 11.10 0.14
C VAL A 143 -13.35 9.80 0.82
N HIS A 144 -13.28 8.65 0.15
CA HIS A 144 -13.45 7.37 0.82
C HIS A 144 -12.10 6.69 0.98
N SER A 145 -11.89 6.00 2.11
CA SER A 145 -10.68 5.22 2.34
C SER A 145 -10.46 4.18 1.23
N ALA A 146 -11.55 3.63 0.68
CA ALA A 146 -11.51 2.70 -0.43
C ALA A 146 -10.98 3.32 -1.73
N ASP A 147 -11.26 4.59 -2.00
CA ASP A 147 -10.76 5.29 -3.21
C ASP A 147 -9.24 5.44 -3.12
N ILE A 148 -8.72 5.86 -1.95
CA ILE A 148 -7.29 5.97 -1.69
C ILE A 148 -6.63 4.60 -1.74
N TRP A 149 -7.21 3.61 -1.05
CA TRP A 149 -6.65 2.27 -0.99
C TRP A 149 -6.54 1.62 -2.37
N TRP A 150 -7.53 1.83 -3.23
CA TRP A 150 -7.49 1.33 -4.61
C TRP A 150 -6.21 1.74 -5.32
N GLU A 151 -5.84 3.02 -5.24
CA GLU A 151 -4.64 3.55 -5.92
C GLU A 151 -3.35 2.99 -5.33
N ILE A 152 -3.31 2.74 -4.01
CA ILE A 152 -2.16 2.16 -3.32
C ILE A 152 -1.98 0.69 -3.69
N VAL A 153 -3.05 -0.10 -3.55
CA VAL A 153 -2.99 -1.57 -3.70
C VAL A 153 -2.78 -2.01 -5.15
N ASN A 154 -3.22 -1.17 -6.09
CA ASN A 154 -3.11 -1.38 -7.53
C ASN A 154 -2.07 -0.49 -8.22
N ALA A 155 -1.22 0.20 -7.44
CA ALA A 155 -0.11 0.97 -7.98
C ALA A 155 0.73 0.11 -8.94
N GLN A 156 1.23 0.72 -10.02
CA GLN A 156 2.09 0.05 -10.99
C GLN A 156 3.51 0.61 -10.89
N ASP A 157 4.50 -0.29 -10.93
CA ASP A 157 5.90 0.11 -11.11
C ASP A 157 6.16 0.55 -12.57
N ASP A 158 7.39 0.96 -12.88
CA ASP A 158 7.75 1.42 -14.21
C ASP A 158 7.60 0.33 -15.28
N ALA A 159 7.65 -0.95 -14.90
CA ALA A 159 7.39 -2.09 -15.78
C ALA A 159 5.89 -2.46 -15.86
N GLY A 160 5.03 -1.74 -15.13
CA GLY A 160 3.59 -1.97 -15.05
C GLY A 160 3.19 -3.07 -14.06
N ASN A 161 4.11 -3.58 -13.23
CA ASN A 161 3.77 -4.63 -12.29
C ASN A 161 2.99 -4.07 -11.10
N THR A 162 1.93 -4.76 -10.69
CA THR A 162 1.20 -4.48 -9.45
C THR A 162 1.81 -5.25 -8.26
N PRO A 163 1.56 -4.82 -7.01
CA PRO A 163 1.95 -5.59 -5.82
C PRO A 163 1.48 -7.04 -5.88
N LEU A 164 0.25 -7.28 -6.37
CA LEU A 164 -0.32 -8.61 -6.50
C LEU A 164 0.43 -9.46 -7.53
N LEU A 165 0.75 -8.90 -8.71
CA LEU A 165 1.54 -9.61 -9.72
C LEU A 165 2.95 -9.96 -9.19
N LEU A 166 3.58 -9.06 -8.44
CA LEU A 166 4.88 -9.32 -7.82
C LEU A 166 4.81 -10.46 -6.79
N ALA A 167 3.79 -10.46 -5.92
CA ALA A 167 3.57 -11.55 -4.95
C ALA A 167 3.38 -12.90 -5.66
N VAL A 168 2.58 -12.95 -6.73
CA VAL A 168 2.34 -14.17 -7.52
C VAL A 168 3.64 -14.65 -8.18
N ASN A 169 4.37 -13.77 -8.87
CA ASN A 169 5.61 -14.14 -9.57
C ASN A 169 6.71 -14.68 -8.63
N LYS A 170 6.65 -14.32 -7.35
CA LYS A 170 7.62 -14.72 -6.33
C LYS A 170 7.09 -15.84 -5.42
N ASP A 171 5.89 -16.37 -5.68
CA ASP A 171 5.19 -17.37 -4.87
C ASP A 171 5.05 -16.95 -3.39
N ARG A 172 4.63 -15.70 -3.16
CA ARG A 172 4.42 -15.12 -1.82
C ARG A 172 2.98 -15.28 -1.39
N TYR A 173 2.64 -16.46 -0.87
CA TYR A 173 1.27 -16.83 -0.52
C TYR A 173 0.61 -15.86 0.48
N GLU A 174 1.32 -15.43 1.54
CA GLU A 174 0.76 -14.56 2.58
C GLU A 174 0.42 -13.18 2.02
N SER A 175 1.34 -12.59 1.26
CA SER A 175 1.09 -11.33 0.56
C SER A 175 0.01 -11.46 -0.50
N PHE A 176 0.00 -12.55 -1.28
CA PHE A 176 -1.06 -12.83 -2.25
C PHE A 176 -2.43 -12.87 -1.58
N TYR A 177 -2.56 -13.67 -0.50
CA TYR A 177 -3.80 -13.80 0.25
C TYR A 177 -4.25 -12.44 0.80
N GLN A 178 -3.34 -11.69 1.41
CA GLN A 178 -3.69 -10.41 1.99
C GLN A 178 -4.06 -9.36 0.92
N LEU A 179 -3.31 -9.26 -0.17
CA LEU A 179 -3.61 -8.33 -1.27
C LEU A 179 -4.96 -8.64 -1.90
N LEU A 180 -5.24 -9.91 -2.16
CA LEU A 180 -6.48 -10.32 -2.79
C LEU A 180 -7.70 -10.10 -1.86
N THR A 181 -7.58 -10.44 -0.57
CA THR A 181 -8.61 -10.12 0.43
C THR A 181 -8.83 -8.61 0.57
N LEU A 182 -7.80 -7.80 0.36
CA LEU A 182 -7.88 -6.35 0.33
C LEU A 182 -8.18 -5.78 -1.07
N ARG A 183 -8.78 -6.58 -1.97
CA ARG A 183 -9.29 -6.14 -3.27
C ARG A 183 -8.24 -5.59 -4.25
N ALA A 184 -7.00 -6.08 -4.16
CA ALA A 184 -6.06 -5.92 -5.25
C ALA A 184 -6.65 -6.54 -6.55
N ASP A 185 -6.59 -5.80 -7.65
CA ASP A 185 -7.15 -6.20 -8.93
C ASP A 185 -6.20 -7.19 -9.63
N PRO A 186 -6.62 -8.44 -9.87
CA PRO A 186 -5.78 -9.45 -10.50
C PRO A 186 -5.70 -9.30 -12.03
N ASP A 187 -6.45 -8.38 -12.64
CA ASP A 187 -6.56 -8.20 -14.09
C ASP A 187 -5.73 -7.04 -14.65
N ILE A 188 -5.07 -6.27 -13.80
CA ILE A 188 -4.17 -5.21 -14.25
C ILE A 188 -2.95 -5.84 -14.93
N ALA A 189 -2.78 -5.51 -16.21
CA ALA A 189 -1.67 -6.00 -17.02
C ALA A 189 -0.43 -5.11 -16.87
N ASN A 190 0.73 -5.76 -16.74
CA ASN A 190 2.01 -5.07 -16.89
C ASN A 190 2.33 -4.77 -18.36
N ARG A 191 3.46 -4.10 -18.63
CA ARG A 191 3.86 -3.74 -20.01
C ARG A 191 4.13 -4.94 -20.92
N SER A 192 4.34 -6.13 -20.36
CA SER A 192 4.47 -7.38 -21.11
C SER A 192 3.12 -8.09 -21.34
N GLY A 193 2.01 -7.51 -20.88
CA GLY A 193 0.67 -8.09 -20.99
C GLY A 193 0.34 -9.15 -19.95
N HIS A 194 1.19 -9.36 -18.94
CA HIS A 194 0.92 -10.32 -17.86
C HIS A 194 0.05 -9.69 -16.79
N THR A 195 -1.00 -10.39 -16.38
CA THR A 195 -1.81 -10.07 -15.21
C THR A 195 -1.55 -11.08 -14.10
N ALA A 196 -1.89 -10.75 -12.84
CA ALA A 196 -1.76 -11.72 -11.76
C ALA A 196 -2.62 -12.97 -12.05
N ARG A 197 -3.86 -12.77 -12.54
CA ARG A 197 -4.74 -13.87 -12.95
C ARG A 197 -4.11 -14.74 -14.03
N SER A 198 -3.54 -14.15 -15.09
CA SER A 198 -2.97 -14.94 -16.19
C SER A 198 -1.80 -15.80 -15.71
N VAL A 199 -0.94 -15.28 -14.84
CA VAL A 199 0.19 -16.02 -14.28
C VAL A 199 -0.28 -17.16 -13.35
N ILE A 200 -1.27 -16.89 -12.49
CA ILE A 200 -1.86 -17.90 -11.61
C ILE A 200 -2.45 -19.07 -12.42
N LEU A 201 -3.22 -18.76 -13.48
CA LEU A 201 -3.88 -19.78 -14.30
C LEU A 201 -2.90 -20.58 -15.18
N ALA A 202 -1.80 -19.95 -15.62
CA ALA A 202 -0.73 -20.62 -16.36
C ALA A 202 0.11 -21.56 -15.49
N SER A 203 0.09 -21.38 -14.16
CA SER A 203 0.81 -22.24 -13.23
C SER A 203 0.15 -23.63 -13.19
N PRO A 204 0.90 -24.73 -13.22
CA PRO A 204 0.32 -26.08 -13.26
C PRO A 204 -0.35 -26.47 -11.93
N SER A 205 0.23 -26.07 -10.80
CA SER A 205 -0.24 -26.35 -9.45
C SER A 205 0.44 -25.42 -8.44
N GLY A 206 -0.15 -25.24 -7.26
CA GLY A 206 0.46 -24.47 -6.18
C GLY A 206 -0.59 -23.82 -5.25
N PRO A 207 -0.19 -23.45 -4.02
CA PRO A 207 -1.13 -22.97 -3.00
C PRO A 207 -1.87 -21.70 -3.45
N ILE A 208 -1.19 -20.79 -4.15
CA ILE A 208 -1.79 -19.58 -4.72
C ILE A 208 -2.89 -19.95 -5.73
N ARG A 209 -2.60 -20.85 -6.69
CA ARG A 209 -3.55 -21.27 -7.72
C ARG A 209 -4.73 -22.01 -7.12
N ASP A 210 -4.47 -22.95 -6.22
CA ASP A 210 -5.50 -23.76 -5.59
C ASP A 210 -6.47 -22.88 -4.77
N PHE A 211 -5.91 -21.91 -4.04
CA PHE A 211 -6.71 -20.90 -3.34
C PHE A 211 -7.50 -20.01 -4.31
N PHE A 212 -6.87 -19.51 -5.38
CA PHE A 212 -7.52 -18.64 -6.36
C PHE A 212 -8.71 -19.35 -7.03
N LEU A 213 -8.53 -20.59 -7.48
CA LEU A 213 -9.61 -21.38 -8.08
C LEU A 213 -10.75 -21.63 -7.08
N LYS A 214 -10.42 -21.99 -5.83
CA LYS A 214 -11.42 -22.23 -4.78
C LYS A 214 -12.23 -20.97 -4.47
N SER A 215 -11.57 -19.83 -4.37
CA SER A 215 -12.21 -18.54 -4.05
C SER A 215 -13.05 -17.99 -5.22
N THR A 216 -12.66 -18.23 -6.48
CA THR A 216 -13.50 -17.89 -7.64
C THR A 216 -14.75 -18.77 -7.75
N ALA A 217 -14.70 -20.02 -7.27
CA ALA A 217 -15.85 -20.92 -7.24
C ALA A 217 -16.84 -20.63 -6.11
N GLN A 218 -16.50 -19.74 -5.16
CA GLN A 218 -17.34 -19.38 -4.01
C GLN A 218 -17.38 -17.85 -3.83
N PRO A 219 -18.17 -17.13 -4.65
CA PRO A 219 -18.23 -15.66 -4.62
C PRO A 219 -18.59 -15.07 -3.25
N SER A 220 -19.38 -15.80 -2.45
CA SER A 220 -19.77 -15.40 -1.09
C SER A 220 -18.61 -15.22 -0.10
N LEU A 221 -17.43 -15.76 -0.41
CA LEU A 221 -16.21 -15.58 0.37
C LEU A 221 -15.69 -14.13 0.26
N TRP A 222 -16.04 -13.43 -0.83
CA TRP A 222 -15.69 -12.04 -1.06
C TRP A 222 -16.68 -11.07 -0.39
N ASP A 223 -17.95 -11.42 -0.26
CA ASP A 223 -19.01 -10.55 0.29
C ASP A 223 -18.88 -10.21 1.78
N LEU A 224 -17.99 -10.89 2.51
CA LEU A 224 -17.78 -10.71 3.96
C LEU A 224 -16.79 -9.57 4.32
N LEU A 225 -16.24 -8.87 3.32
CA LEU A 225 -15.25 -7.82 3.52
C LEU A 225 -15.87 -6.42 3.38
N PRO A 226 -15.49 -5.43 4.21
CA PRO A 226 -16.07 -4.08 4.15
C PRO A 226 -15.76 -3.43 2.79
N LEU A 227 -16.79 -3.18 1.98
CA LEU A 227 -16.68 -2.85 0.55
C LEU A 227 -16.57 -1.33 0.26
N PRO A 228 -15.91 -0.94 -0.86
CA PRO A 228 -16.27 0.27 -1.59
C PRO A 228 -17.70 0.15 -2.15
N SER A 229 -18.40 1.27 -2.32
CA SER A 229 -19.73 1.23 -2.96
C SER A 229 -19.66 0.67 -4.38
N LEU A 230 -20.62 -0.17 -4.77
CA LEU A 230 -20.74 -0.78 -6.11
C LEU A 230 -20.62 0.23 -7.26
N SER A 231 -21.00 1.49 -7.04
CA SER A 231 -20.85 2.58 -8.01
C SER A 231 -19.39 2.94 -8.34
N VAL A 232 -18.46 2.80 -7.39
CA VAL A 232 -17.03 3.10 -7.59
C VAL A 232 -16.39 2.01 -8.45
N LEU A 233 -16.73 0.74 -8.21
CA LEU A 233 -16.26 -0.39 -9.03
C LEU A 233 -16.80 -0.31 -10.48
N ALA A 234 -18.08 0.05 -10.64
CA ALA A 234 -18.71 0.17 -11.96
C ALA A 234 -18.13 1.32 -12.81
N SER A 235 -17.77 2.45 -12.17
CA SER A 235 -17.15 3.59 -12.88
C SER A 235 -15.72 3.34 -13.34
N ARG A 236 -15.03 2.34 -12.77
CA ARG A 236 -13.65 1.98 -13.08
C ARG A 236 -13.51 0.78 -14.02
N GLY A 237 -14.64 0.27 -14.55
CA GLY A 237 -14.65 -0.84 -15.51
C GLY A 237 -14.26 -2.20 -14.93
N CYS A 238 -14.21 -2.32 -13.59
CA CYS A 238 -13.89 -3.57 -12.93
C CYS A 238 -15.03 -4.58 -13.15
N ALA A 239 -14.71 -5.72 -13.74
CA ALA A 239 -15.60 -6.87 -13.70
C ALA A 239 -15.69 -7.32 -12.24
N ILE A 240 -16.85 -7.09 -11.62
CA ILE A 240 -17.22 -7.77 -10.39
C ILE A 240 -17.32 -9.25 -10.79
N LEU A 241 -16.36 -10.06 -10.36
CA LEU A 241 -16.45 -11.51 -10.50
C LEU A 241 -17.65 -12.04 -9.70
#